data_AF-A0A090TAG5-F1
#
_entry.id   AF-A0A090TAG5-F1
#
_cell.length_a   1.000
_cell.length_b   1.000
_cell.length_c   1.000
_cell.angle_alpha   90.00
_cell.angle_beta   90.00
_cell.angle_gamma   90.00
#
_symmetry.space_group_name_H-M   'P 1'
#
loop_
_entity.id
_entity.type
_entity.pdbx_description
1 polymer ?
#
loop_
_entity_poly.entity_id
_entity_poly.type
_entity_poly.pdbx_seq_one_letter_code
_entity_poly.pdbx_strand_id
1 'polypeptide(L)' 'MKDLFITLNTSLSGSFNDAMVEKVGCDRFISKFQPDLLVDVVQQRIRRDL' A
#
# COMPACT_ATOMS: atom_id res chain seq x y z
N MET A 1 5.48 7.49 14.59
CA MET A 1 5.15 6.76 13.35
C MET A 1 3.74 6.17 13.33
N LYS A 2 3.02 6.04 14.46
CA LYS A 2 1.68 5.43 14.49
C LYS A 2 0.62 6.12 13.61
N ASP A 3 0.84 7.40 13.25
CA ASP A 3 -0.10 8.19 12.45
C ASP A 3 0.32 8.35 10.98
N LEU A 4 1.45 7.75 10.57
CA LEU A 4 1.92 7.80 9.20
C LEU A 4 1.42 6.56 8.45
N PHE A 5 0.62 6.79 7.41
CA PHE A 5 0.14 5.73 6.53
C PHE A 5 1.23 5.35 5.53
N ILE A 6 1.62 4.08 5.52
CA ILE A 6 2.70 3.55 4.69
C ILE A 6 2.10 2.63 3.63
N THR A 7 2.31 2.98 2.35
CA THR A 7 2.01 2.10 1.21
C THR A 7 3.31 1.56 0.63
N LEU A 8 3.43 0.23 0.53
CA LEU A 8 4.53 -0.43 -0.16
C LEU A 8 4.11 -0.79 -1.58
N ASN A 9 4.79 -0.22 -2.58
CA ASN A 9 4.62 -0.56 -4.00
C ASN A 9 5.87 -1.30 -4.49
N THR A 10 5.68 -2.50 -5.05
CA THR A 10 6.78 -3.34 -5.52
C THR A 10 6.46 -4.01 -6.85
N SER A 11 7.47 -4.20 -7.69
CA SER A 11 7.35 -4.92 -8.96
C SER A 11 7.28 -6.45 -8.80
N LEU A 12 7.47 -6.97 -7.59
CA LEU A 12 7.44 -8.41 -7.31
C LEU A 12 6.07 -9.02 -7.58
N SER A 13 6.05 -10.19 -8.22
CA SER A 13 4.86 -10.98 -8.52
C SER A 13 4.77 -12.20 -7.61
N GLY A 14 3.64 -12.39 -6.91
CA GLY A 14 3.37 -13.60 -6.13
C GLY A 14 2.28 -13.38 -5.08
N SER A 15 1.85 -14.45 -4.40
CA SER A 15 0.87 -14.45 -3.29
C SER A 15 1.36 -13.74 -2.01
N PHE A 16 2.19 -12.71 -2.18
CA PHE A 16 2.95 -11.97 -1.17
C PHE A 16 2.09 -11.00 -0.34
N ASN A 17 0.77 -11.14 -0.35
CA ASN A 17 -0.12 -10.03 0.03
C ASN A 17 -0.22 -9.82 1.55
N ASP A 18 -0.47 -10.87 2.33
CA ASP A 18 -0.84 -10.67 3.75
C ASP A 18 0.33 -10.86 4.71
N ALA A 19 1.13 -11.92 4.51
CA ALA A 19 2.28 -12.22 5.38
C ALA A 19 3.39 -11.16 5.27
N MET A 20 3.53 -10.48 4.12
CA MET A 20 4.52 -9.42 3.94
C MET A 20 4.03 -8.09 4.49
N VAL A 21 2.74 -7.78 4.36
CA VAL A 21 2.11 -6.61 4.99
C VAL A 21 2.30 -6.64 6.49
N GLU A 22 2.03 -7.79 7.13
CA GLU A 22 2.18 -7.96 8.58
C GLU A 22 3.65 -7.83 9.02
N LYS A 23 4.58 -8.43 8.25
CA LYS A 23 6.02 -8.39 8.57
C LYS A 23 6.66 -7.02 8.34
N VAL A 24 6.25 -6.30 7.29
CA VAL A 24 6.79 -4.99 6.94
C VAL A 24 6.13 -3.88 7.77
N GLY A 25 4.90 -4.11 8.24
CA GLY A 25 4.14 -3.13 9.00
C GLY A 25 3.65 -1.96 8.15
N CYS A 26 3.34 -2.21 6.88
CA CYS A 26 2.70 -1.21 6.03
C CYS A 26 1.17 -1.34 6.08
N ASP A 27 0.46 -0.24 5.90
CA ASP A 27 -1.01 -0.23 5.89
C ASP A 27 -1.59 -0.71 4.56
N ARG A 28 -0.81 -0.60 3.48
CA ARG A 28 -1.20 -1.03 2.15
C ARG A 28 -0.03 -1.64 1.38
N PHE A 29 -0.33 -2.67 0.61
CA PHE A 29 0.60 -3.29 -0.32
C PHE A 29 0.03 -3.30 -1.73
N ILE A 30 0.87 -2.95 -2.70
CA ILE A 30 0.58 -2.95 -4.13
C ILE A 30 1.63 -3.83 -4.79
N SER A 31 1.21 -5.01 -5.22
CA SER A 31 2.05 -5.93 -5.99
C SER A 31 2.01 -5.60 -7.46
N LYS A 32 3.13 -5.79 -8.15
CA LYS A 32 3.30 -5.42 -9.56
C LYS A 32 3.08 -3.92 -9.79
N PHE A 33 3.47 -3.46 -10.98
CA PHE A 33 3.22 -2.07 -11.35
C PHE A 33 1.75 -1.87 -11.73
N GLN A 34 0.98 -1.22 -10.86
CA GLN A 34 -0.43 -0.89 -11.06
C GLN A 34 -0.63 0.62 -10.83
N PRO A 35 -0.44 1.46 -11.86
CA PRO A 35 -0.45 2.92 -11.71
C PRO A 35 -1.81 3.45 -11.25
N ASP A 36 -2.90 2.93 -11.82
CA ASP A 36 -4.26 3.37 -11.45
C ASP A 36 -4.57 3.08 -9.97
N LEU A 37 -4.19 1.88 -9.50
CA LEU A 37 -4.38 1.48 -8.11
C LEU A 37 -3.56 2.35 -7.14
N LEU A 38 -2.34 2.75 -7.53
CA LEU A 38 -1.53 3.65 -6.71
C LEU A 38 -2.22 5.02 -6.56
N VAL A 39 -2.75 5.56 -7.65
CA VAL A 39 -3.50 6.83 -7.63
C VAL A 39 -4.72 6.72 -6.72
N ASP A 40 -5.49 5.63 -6.83
CA ASP A 40 -6.66 5.40 -6.00
C ASP A 40 -6.32 5.35 -4.50
N VAL A 41 -5.25 4.65 -4.12
CA VAL A 41 -4.80 4.55 -2.72
C VAL A 41 -4.42 5.93 -2.17
N VAL A 42 -3.70 6.74 -2.95
CA VAL A 42 -3.33 8.11 -2.55
C VAL A 42 -4.56 8.99 -2.39
N GLN A 43 -5.49 8.96 -3.35
CA GLN A 43 -6.72 9.75 -3.28
C GLN A 43 -7.60 9.34 -2.08
N GLN A 44 -7.68 8.05 -1.77
CA GLN A 44 -8.40 7.55 -0.60
C GLN A 44 -7.74 8.04 0.69
N ARG A 45 -6.40 8.03 0.76
CA ARG A 45 -5.68 8.50 1.94
C ARG A 45 -5.94 9.99 2.20
N ILE A 46 -5.81 10.82 1.16
CA ILE A 46 -6.05 12.27 1.25
C ILE A 46 -7.50 12.55 1.69
N ARG A 47 -8.48 11.88 1.08
CA ARG A 47 -9.91 12.08 1.41
C ARG A 47 -10.28 11.67 2.83
N ARG A 48 -9.56 10.71 3.43
CA ARG A 48 -9.80 10.25 4.80
C ARG A 48 -9.29 11.23 5.86
N ASP A 49 -8.28 12.05 5.52
CA ASP A 49 -7.67 13.03 6.42
C ASP A 49 -8.26 14.45 6.29
N LEU A 50 -9.23 14.63 5.38
CA LEU A 50 -10.06 15.83 5.24
C LEU A 50 -11.36 15.68 6.04
#